data_AF-A0A8S0FWS6-F1
#
_entry.id   AF-A0A8S0FWS6-F1
#
_cell.length_a   1.000
_cell.length_b   1.000
_cell.length_c   1.000
_cell.angle_alpha   90.00
_cell.angle_beta   90.00
_cell.angle_gamma   90.00
#
_symmetry.space_group_name_H-M   'P 1'
#
loop_
_entity.id
_entity.type
_entity.pdbx_description
1 polymer ?
#
loop_
_entity_poly.entity_id
_entity_poly.type
_entity_poly.pdbx_seq_one_letter_code
_entity_poly.pdbx_strand_id
1 'polypeptide(L)' 'MEGTAQQIAAGESQKRRWVWNDNASECVAVISELTNGKASIMTRGCEGYCGASAAGAMDGLFNKK' A
#
# COMPACT_ATOMS: atom_id res chain seq x y z
N MET A 1 10.02 -0.78 -14.35
CA MET A 1 9.38 -0.66 -13.02
C MET A 1 7.91 -0.96 -13.26
N GLU A 2 7.51 -2.22 -13.09
CA GLU A 2 6.18 -2.70 -13.47
C GLU A 2 5.62 -3.55 -12.34
N GLY A 3 4.92 -2.91 -11.41
CA GLY A 3 4.18 -3.62 -10.39
C GLY A 3 2.73 -3.84 -10.80
N THR A 4 2.15 -4.92 -10.31
CA THR A 4 0.72 -5.22 -10.54
C THR A 4 -0.08 -4.87 -9.30
N ALA A 5 -1.20 -4.19 -9.48
CA ALA A 5 -2.19 -3.98 -8.43
C ALA A 5 -3.27 -5.06 -8.54
N GLN A 6 -3.51 -5.77 -7.45
CA GLN A 6 -4.56 -6.77 -7.35
C GLN A 6 -5.48 -6.42 -6.20
N GLN A 7 -6.79 -6.46 -6.46
CA GLN A 7 -7.78 -6.31 -5.40
C GLN A 7 -7.78 -7.58 -4.55
N ILE A 8 -7.78 -7.40 -3.23
CA ILE A 8 -7.83 -8.48 -2.25
C ILE A 8 -9.04 -8.30 -1.34
N ALA A 9 -9.33 -9.32 -0.53
CA ALA A 9 -10.41 -9.25 0.45
C ALA A 9 -10.21 -8.04 1.39
N ALA A 10 -11.25 -7.23 1.54
CA ALA A 10 -11.28 -6.15 2.50
C ALA A 10 -11.45 -6.72 3.91
N GLY A 11 -10.71 -6.15 4.87
CA GLY A 11 -10.85 -6.49 6.30
C GLY A 11 -11.98 -5.69 6.96
N GLU A 12 -12.11 -5.88 8.27
CA GLU A 12 -13.06 -5.11 9.09
C GLU A 12 -12.81 -3.60 8.96
N SER A 13 -13.88 -2.80 8.84
CA SER A 13 -13.81 -1.35 8.62
C SER A 13 -13.10 -0.89 7.33
N GLN A 14 -12.90 -1.79 6.37
CA GLN A 14 -12.36 -1.47 5.05
C GLN A 14 -13.44 -1.66 3.97
N LYS A 15 -13.56 -0.68 3.07
CA LYS A 15 -14.43 -0.76 1.89
C LYS A 15 -13.78 -1.59 0.79
N ARG A 16 -12.50 -1.33 0.54
CA ARG A 16 -11.73 -1.98 -0.52
C ARG A 16 -10.28 -2.07 -0.09
N ARG A 17 -9.60 -3.10 -0.59
CA ARG A 17 -8.19 -3.32 -0.32
C ARG A 17 -7.49 -3.81 -1.57
N TRP A 18 -6.28 -3.31 -1.78
CA TRP A 18 -5.42 -3.71 -2.88
C TRP A 18 -4.04 -4.05 -2.34
N VAL A 19 -3.43 -5.05 -2.95
CA VAL A 19 -2.00 -5.29 -2.83
C VAL A 19 -1.36 -4.91 -4.15
N TRP A 20 -0.34 -4.07 -4.06
CA TRP A 20 0.55 -3.78 -5.17
C TRP A 20 1.88 -4.49 -4.89
N ASN A 21 2.41 -5.18 -5.89
CA ASN A 21 3.67 -5.90 -5.79
C ASN A 21 4.50 -5.66 -7.05
N ASP A 22 5.74 -5.22 -6.86
CA ASP A 22 6.77 -5.25 -7.90
C ASP A 22 7.59 -6.53 -7.79
N ASN A 23 7.30 -7.45 -8.72
CA ASN A 23 7.91 -8.78 -8.78
C ASN A 23 9.45 -8.76 -8.83
N ALA A 24 10.05 -7.64 -9.25
CA ALA A 24 11.50 -7.49 -9.36
C ALA A 24 12.20 -7.12 -8.04
N SER A 25 11.48 -6.49 -7.10
CA SER A 25 12.12 -5.76 -5.98
C SER A 25 11.60 -6.14 -4.60
N GLU A 26 10.74 -7.17 -4.51
CA GLU A 26 10.06 -7.60 -3.26
C GLU A 26 9.24 -6.50 -2.56
N CYS A 27 9.09 -5.33 -3.19
CA CYS A 27 8.36 -4.20 -2.65
C CYS A 27 6.86 -4.45 -2.79
N VAL A 28 6.22 -4.55 -1.62
CA VAL A 28 4.78 -4.75 -1.50
C VAL A 28 4.18 -3.52 -0.84
N ALA A 29 3.13 -2.97 -1.45
CA ALA A 29 2.31 -1.91 -0.87
C ALA A 29 0.87 -2.40 -0.72
N VAL A 30 0.32 -2.30 0.49
CA VAL A 30 -1.08 -2.58 0.78
C VAL A 30 -1.82 -1.28 0.94
N ILE A 31 -2.85 -1.08 0.12
CA ILE A 31 -3.69 0.11 0.13
C ILE A 31 -5.08 -0.29 0.58
N SER A 32 -5.60 0.34 1.62
CA SER A 32 -6.93 0.06 2.18
C SER A 32 -7.78 1.33 2.18
N GLU A 33 -8.89 1.32 1.46
CA GLU A 33 -9.92 2.36 1.59
C GLU A 33 -10.78 2.04 2.81
N LEU A 34 -10.80 2.92 3.80
CA LEU A 34 -11.52 2.72 5.05
C LEU A 34 -12.96 3.22 4.96
N THR A 35 -13.84 2.66 5.77
CA THR A 35 -15.26 3.05 5.82
C THR A 35 -15.44 4.52 6.23
N ASN A 36 -14.56 5.01 7.10
CA ASN A 36 -14.51 6.42 7.56
C ASN A 36 -14.00 7.42 6.51
N GLY A 37 -13.75 6.98 5.26
CA GLY A 37 -13.34 7.84 4.15
C GLY A 37 -11.84 8.14 4.09
N LYS A 38 -11.04 7.58 5.01
CA LYS A 38 -9.57 7.63 4.95
C LYS A 38 -9.01 6.48 4.11
N ALA A 39 -7.75 6.60 3.73
CA ALA A 39 -6.97 5.52 3.15
C ALA A 39 -5.82 5.15 4.11
N SER A 40 -5.55 3.86 4.26
CA SER A 40 -4.35 3.36 4.95
C SER A 40 -3.39 2.78 3.93
N ILE A 41 -2.12 3.13 4.03
CA ILE A 41 -1.05 2.54 3.22
C ILE A 41 -0.06 1.86 4.17
N MET A 42 0.38 0.66 3.79
CA MET A 42 1.45 -0.07 4.45
C MET A 42 2.41 -0.63 3.40
N THR A 43 3.70 -0.50 3.63
CA THR A 43 4.75 -0.96 2.71
C THR A 43 5.63 -2.01 3.38
N ARG A 44 6.21 -2.90 2.58
CA ARG A 44 7.17 -3.92 3.04
C ARG A 44 8.17 -4.19 1.93
N GLY A 45 9.47 -4.23 2.26
CA GLY A 45 10.52 -4.56 1.29
C GLY A 45 10.74 -3.46 0.25
N CYS A 46 10.28 -2.24 0.51
CA CYS A 46 10.37 -1.13 -0.43
C CYS A 46 11.65 -0.29 -0.27
N GLU A 47 12.52 -0.63 0.68
CA GLU A 47 13.75 0.08 1.04
C GLU A 47 14.73 0.17 -0.14
N GLY A 48 14.89 -0.92 -0.90
CA GLY A 48 15.72 -0.93 -2.10
C GLY A 48 15.04 -0.32 -3.34
N TYR A 49 13.71 -0.25 -3.34
CA TYR A 49 12.91 0.18 -4.49
C TYR A 49 12.63 1.68 -4.50
N CYS A 50 12.19 2.26 -3.37
CA CYS A 50 11.96 3.69 -3.22
C CYS A 50 13.18 4.44 -2.66
N GLY A 51 14.20 3.71 -2.22
CA GLY A 51 15.29 4.22 -1.38
C GLY A 51 14.92 4.16 0.11
N ALA A 52 15.92 3.90 0.96
CA ALA A 52 15.71 3.64 2.39
C ALA A 52 14.99 4.78 3.14
N SER A 53 15.10 6.02 2.65
CA SER A 53 14.42 7.19 3.22
C SER A 53 12.93 7.30 2.84
N ALA A 54 12.49 6.59 1.79
CA ALA A 54 11.12 6.65 1.28
C ALA A 54 10.29 5.41 1.64
N ALA A 55 10.95 4.27 1.86
CA ALA A 55 10.30 3.10 2.47
C ALA A 55 9.83 3.43 3.89
N GLY A 56 8.58 3.15 4.20
CA GLY A 56 7.93 3.59 5.44
C GLY A 56 7.44 5.04 5.45
N ALA A 57 7.98 5.94 4.61
CA ALA A 57 7.43 7.31 4.49
C ALA A 57 6.03 7.32 3.85
N MET A 58 5.72 6.28 3.08
CA MET A 58 4.38 6.06 2.53
C MET A 58 3.41 5.40 3.54
N ASP A 59 3.91 4.87 4.65
CA ASP A 59 3.07 4.21 5.64
C ASP A 59 2.27 5.25 6.42
N GLY A 60 0.97 5.00 6.56
CA GLY A 60 0.12 5.87 7.38
C GLY A 60 -1.31 5.96 6.93
N LEU A 61 -2.02 6.90 7.55
CA LEU A 61 -3.42 7.21 7.32
C LEU A 61 -3.54 8.55 6.59
N PHE A 62 -4.21 8.52 5.44
CA PHE A 62 -4.37 9.66 4.56
C PHE A 62 -5.84 10.02 4.44
N ASN A 63 -6.14 11.32 4.46
CA ASN A 63 -7.47 11.78 4.09
C ASN A 63 -7.61 11.70 2.57
N LYS A 64 -8.80 11.30 2.10
CA LYS A 64 -9.15 11.44 0.69
C LYS A 64 -9.13 12.94 0.37
N LYS A 65 -8.34 13.34 -0.63
CA LYS A 65 -8.38 14.70 -1.17
C LYS A 65 -9.66 14.94 -1.96
#